data_AF-A0A957VNG7-F1
#
_entry.id   AF-A0A957VNG7-F1
#
_cell.length_a   1.000
_cell.length_b   1.000
_cell.length_c   1.000
_cell.angle_alpha   90.00
_cell.angle_beta   90.00
_cell.angle_gamma   90.00
#
_symmetry.space_group_name_H-M   'P 1'
#
loop_
_entity.id
_entity.type
_entity.pdbx_description
1 polymer ?
#
loop_
_entity_poly.entity_id
_entity_poly.type
_entity_poly.pdbx_seq_one_letter_code
_entity_poly.pdbx_strand_id
1 'polypeptide(L)'
;MPDYSRSHLRQLEAEAIFVMREVATQFERPVLLFSGGKDSIVMAHLAYKAFWPGKIPFPLMHIDTGHNFPETLEFRDDLVERLGAQLIVRYVQDSIDQGRAVEETGPTASRNGLQTITLLDALAEFKFEAALGGARRDEEKARAKERFFSHRDRFGQWDPKNQRPELWSLYNGRKHLGEGFRIFPLSNWTEMDI
;
A
#
# COMPACT_ATOMS: atom_id res chain seq x y z
N MET A 1 -5.12 32.55 -23.68
CA MET A 1 -4.38 31.79 -22.65
C MET A 1 -4.81 30.34 -22.79
N PRO A 2 -3.90 29.36 -22.88
CA PRO A 2 -4.31 27.97 -22.91
C PRO A 2 -4.98 27.63 -21.57
N ASP A 3 -6.12 26.98 -21.64
CA ASP A 3 -6.93 26.55 -20.51
C ASP A 3 -6.10 25.62 -19.60
N TYR A 4 -5.62 26.17 -18.48
CA TYR A 4 -4.78 25.47 -17.50
C TYR A 4 -5.61 24.57 -16.56
N SER A 5 -6.85 24.25 -16.92
CA SER A 5 -7.68 23.28 -16.22
C SER A 5 -7.16 21.86 -16.48
N ARG A 6 -6.36 21.32 -15.55
CA ARG A 6 -6.14 19.86 -15.53
C ARG A 6 -7.49 19.21 -15.24
N SER A 7 -7.86 18.19 -16.03
CA SER A 7 -9.02 17.36 -15.68
C SER A 7 -8.82 16.75 -14.29
N HIS A 8 -9.92 16.54 -13.57
CA HIS A 8 -9.95 15.96 -12.22
C HIS A 8 -9.01 14.75 -12.07
N LEU A 9 -9.11 13.76 -12.96
CA LEU A 9 -8.23 12.58 -12.95
C LEU A 9 -6.75 12.90 -13.15
N ARG A 10 -6.40 13.93 -13.94
CA ARG A 10 -4.99 14.35 -14.09
C ARG A 10 -4.45 15.01 -12.83
N GLN A 11 -5.31 15.65 -12.04
CA GLN A 11 -4.92 16.20 -10.75
C GLN A 11 -4.68 15.08 -9.72
N LEU A 12 -5.62 14.13 -9.63
CA LEU A 12 -5.49 12.94 -8.77
C LEU A 12 -4.26 12.09 -9.12
N GLU A 13 -4.02 11.85 -10.41
CA GLU A 13 -2.83 11.16 -10.89
C GLU A 13 -1.54 11.89 -10.48
N ALA A 14 -1.48 13.21 -10.66
CA ALA A 14 -0.31 13.99 -10.30
C ALA A 14 -0.04 13.97 -8.78
N GLU A 15 -1.10 14.03 -7.96
CA GLU A 15 -1.00 13.93 -6.49
C GLU A 15 -0.45 12.57 -6.07
N ALA A 16 -1.00 11.47 -6.60
CA ALA A 16 -0.56 10.13 -6.26
C ALA A 16 0.89 9.87 -6.69
N ILE A 17 1.27 10.30 -7.91
CA ILE A 17 2.66 10.24 -8.39
C ILE A 17 3.59 11.05 -7.49
N PHE A 18 3.18 12.24 -7.07
CA PHE A 18 3.97 13.08 -6.18
C PHE A 18 4.19 12.38 -4.83
N VAL A 19 3.13 11.84 -4.22
CA VAL A 19 3.23 11.07 -2.97
C VAL A 19 4.20 9.89 -3.13
N MET A 20 4.09 9.10 -4.21
CA MET A 20 4.98 7.95 -4.44
C MET A 20 6.45 8.36 -4.60
N ARG A 21 6.72 9.50 -5.25
CA ARG A 21 8.08 10.05 -5.36
C ARG A 21 8.62 10.50 -4.01
N GLU A 22 7.80 11.15 -3.18
CA GLU A 22 8.17 11.50 -1.81
C GLU A 22 8.49 10.27 -0.96
N VAL A 23 7.79 9.15 -1.17
CA VAL A 23 8.15 7.90 -0.50
C VAL A 23 9.54 7.42 -0.93
N ALA A 24 9.82 7.41 -2.23
CA ALA A 24 11.11 6.94 -2.75
C ALA A 24 12.29 7.85 -2.35
N THR A 25 12.06 9.12 -2.05
CA THR A 25 13.12 10.04 -1.58
C THR A 25 13.33 10.00 -0.07
N GLN A 26 12.29 9.69 0.71
CA GLN A 26 12.33 9.78 2.18
C GLN A 26 12.58 8.45 2.91
N PHE A 27 12.39 7.30 2.26
CA PHE A 27 12.52 5.98 2.91
C PHE A 27 13.50 5.07 2.17
N GLU A 28 14.33 4.33 2.91
CA GLU A 28 15.33 3.43 2.33
C GLU A 28 14.71 2.13 1.81
N ARG A 29 13.70 1.63 2.51
CA ARG A 29 13.02 0.36 2.18
C ARG A 29 11.51 0.56 2.11
N PRO A 30 10.97 1.19 1.06
CA PRO A 30 9.54 1.21 0.82
C PRO A 30 9.05 -0.10 0.18
N VAL A 31 7.75 -0.37 0.29
CA VAL A 31 7.06 -1.48 -0.37
C VAL A 31 5.65 -1.09 -0.76
N LEU A 32 5.17 -1.52 -1.91
CA LEU A 32 3.78 -1.31 -2.34
C LEU A 32 2.96 -2.58 -2.09
N LEU A 33 1.89 -2.46 -1.30
CA LEU A 33 0.98 -3.58 -1.03
C LEU A 33 0.10 -3.82 -2.26
N PHE A 34 0.22 -5.00 -2.86
CA PHE A 34 -0.38 -5.37 -4.13
C PHE A 34 -1.21 -6.64 -3.99
N SER A 35 -2.53 -6.48 -3.90
CA SER A 35 -3.48 -7.61 -3.76
C SER A 35 -3.94 -8.17 -5.11
N GLY A 36 -3.70 -7.47 -6.22
CA GLY A 36 -4.33 -7.77 -7.51
C GLY A 36 -5.77 -7.23 -7.62
N GLY A 37 -6.27 -6.51 -6.62
CA GLY A 37 -7.53 -5.78 -6.70
C GLY A 37 -7.40 -4.46 -7.46
N LYS A 38 -8.53 -3.90 -7.90
CA LYS A 38 -8.62 -2.68 -8.73
C LYS A 38 -7.76 -1.52 -8.23
N ASP A 39 -7.83 -1.18 -6.94
CA ASP A 39 -7.11 -0.05 -6.36
C ASP A 39 -5.60 -0.30 -6.38
N SER A 40 -5.19 -1.53 -6.07
CA SER A 40 -3.77 -1.92 -6.07
C SER A 40 -3.19 -1.98 -7.50
N ILE A 41 -4.00 -2.29 -8.51
CA ILE A 41 -3.62 -2.23 -9.93
C ILE A 41 -3.40 -0.78 -10.35
N VAL A 42 -4.32 0.12 -9.99
CA VAL A 42 -4.16 1.57 -10.22
C VAL A 42 -2.89 2.08 -9.54
N MET A 43 -2.62 1.68 -8.30
CA MET A 43 -1.37 2.02 -7.62
C MET A 43 -0.12 1.51 -8.33
N ALA A 44 -0.12 0.24 -8.79
CA ALA A 44 1.02 -0.31 -9.52
C ALA A 44 1.27 0.45 -10.83
N HIS A 45 0.20 0.83 -11.54
CA HIS A 45 0.29 1.65 -12.74
C HIS A 45 0.80 3.07 -12.47
N LEU A 46 0.32 3.72 -11.40
CA LEU A 46 0.80 5.03 -10.97
C LEU A 46 2.27 4.99 -10.55
N ALA A 47 2.70 3.92 -9.87
CA ALA A 47 4.10 3.73 -9.51
C ALA A 47 4.99 3.60 -10.75
N TYR A 48 4.57 2.82 -11.74
CA TYR A 48 5.25 2.75 -13.04
C TYR A 48 5.37 4.13 -13.70
N LYS A 49 4.28 4.90 -13.76
CA LYS A 49 4.30 6.26 -14.31
C LYS A 49 5.17 7.23 -13.50
N ALA A 50 5.22 7.06 -12.19
CA ALA A 50 6.01 7.92 -11.31
C ALA A 50 7.52 7.82 -11.59
N PHE A 51 8.01 6.64 -11.99
CA PHE A 51 9.43 6.37 -12.14
C PHE A 51 9.89 6.13 -13.59
N TRP A 52 8.97 6.08 -14.56
CA TRP A 52 9.31 6.01 -15.98
C TRP A 52 10.31 7.11 -16.41
N PRO A 53 11.35 6.82 -17.21
CA PRO A 53 11.67 5.53 -17.86
C PRO A 53 12.47 4.55 -16.99
N GLY A 54 12.73 4.87 -15.72
CA GLY A 54 13.35 3.95 -14.76
C GLY A 54 12.38 2.87 -14.27
N LYS A 55 12.93 1.89 -13.55
CA LYS A 55 12.15 0.85 -12.87
C LYS A 55 11.52 1.39 -11.59
N ILE A 56 10.47 0.74 -11.12
CA ILE A 56 9.90 1.00 -9.79
C ILE A 56 10.99 0.70 -8.73
N PRO A 57 11.34 1.66 -7.85
CA PRO A 57 12.49 1.53 -6.95
C PRO A 57 12.21 0.70 -5.70
N PHE A 58 11.00 0.15 -5.57
CA PHE A 58 10.57 -0.67 -4.45
C PHE A 58 9.80 -1.90 -4.94
N PRO A 59 9.84 -3.02 -4.20
CA PRO A 59 9.08 -4.20 -4.53
C PRO A 59 7.57 -3.98 -4.31
N LEU A 60 6.78 -4.80 -5.00
CA LEU A 60 5.39 -5.06 -4.68
C LEU A 60 5.33 -6.21 -3.66
N MET A 61 4.32 -6.22 -2.79
CA MET A 61 4.10 -7.30 -1.84
C MET A 61 2.66 -7.79 -1.85
N HIS A 62 2.48 -9.09 -2.01
CA HIS A 62 1.20 -9.76 -1.90
C HIS A 62 1.15 -10.65 -0.67
N ILE A 63 0.10 -10.52 0.14
CA ILE A 63 -0.21 -11.45 1.23
C ILE A 63 -1.22 -12.46 0.71
N ASP A 64 -0.74 -13.66 0.41
CA ASP A 64 -1.56 -14.72 -0.15
C ASP A 64 -2.31 -15.45 0.98
N THR A 65 -3.63 -15.41 0.91
CA THR A 65 -4.49 -16.11 1.88
C THR A 65 -4.55 -17.62 1.63
N GLY A 66 -4.20 -18.07 0.42
CA GLY A 66 -4.51 -19.40 -0.11
C GLY A 66 -5.94 -19.51 -0.66
N HIS A 67 -6.76 -18.46 -0.54
CA HIS A 67 -8.15 -18.42 -1.02
C HIS A 67 -8.35 -17.42 -2.18
N ASN A 68 -7.27 -16.96 -2.80
CA ASN A 68 -7.32 -16.09 -3.97
C ASN A 68 -7.82 -16.86 -5.20
N PHE A 69 -8.58 -16.20 -6.07
CA PHE A 69 -8.97 -16.77 -7.36
C PHE A 69 -7.72 -16.99 -8.23
N PRO A 70 -7.57 -18.15 -8.90
CA PRO A 70 -6.43 -18.41 -9.79
C PRO A 70 -6.24 -17.32 -10.85
N GLU A 71 -7.33 -16.82 -11.42
CA GLU A 71 -7.33 -15.76 -12.44
C GLU A 71 -6.74 -14.44 -11.90
N THR A 72 -6.96 -14.15 -10.62
CA THR A 72 -6.36 -12.97 -9.96
C THR A 72 -4.85 -13.14 -9.82
N LEU A 73 -4.38 -14.36 -9.51
CA LEU A 73 -2.95 -14.65 -9.37
C LEU A 73 -2.24 -14.61 -10.73
N GLU A 74 -2.85 -15.19 -11.77
CA GLU A 74 -2.35 -15.13 -13.15
C GLU A 74 -2.24 -13.67 -13.61
N PHE A 75 -3.30 -12.88 -13.47
CA PHE A 75 -3.26 -11.45 -13.85
C PHE A 75 -2.22 -10.66 -13.06
N ARG A 76 -2.08 -10.94 -11.75
CA ARG A 76 -1.08 -10.32 -10.88
C ARG A 76 0.33 -10.56 -11.40
N ASP A 77 0.65 -11.80 -11.73
CA ASP A 77 2.00 -12.20 -12.16
C ASP A 77 2.31 -11.62 -13.55
N ASP A 78 1.36 -11.69 -14.47
CA ASP A 78 1.42 -11.04 -15.79
C ASP A 78 1.67 -9.53 -15.69
N LEU A 79 0.94 -8.84 -14.81
CA LEU A 79 1.08 -7.39 -14.65
C LEU A 79 2.44 -7.03 -14.05
N VAL A 80 2.90 -7.76 -13.04
CA VAL A 80 4.22 -7.55 -12.43
C VAL A 80 5.33 -7.70 -13.47
N GLU A 81 5.25 -8.73 -14.31
CA GLU A 81 6.22 -8.96 -15.39
C GLU A 81 6.21 -7.80 -16.40
N ARG A 82 5.02 -7.39 -16.87
CA ARG A 82 4.87 -6.26 -17.81
C ARG A 82 5.42 -4.95 -17.27
N LEU A 83 5.27 -4.70 -15.96
CA LEU A 83 5.81 -3.51 -15.30
C LEU A 83 7.31 -3.63 -14.98
N GLY A 84 7.91 -4.80 -15.14
CA GLY A 84 9.30 -5.07 -14.77
C GLY A 84 9.55 -4.90 -13.27
N ALA A 85 8.53 -5.15 -12.44
CA ALA A 85 8.56 -4.98 -11.00
C ALA A 85 9.02 -6.27 -10.29
N GLN A 86 9.51 -6.13 -9.07
CA GLN A 86 9.76 -7.27 -8.18
C GLN A 86 8.53 -7.54 -7.33
N LEU A 87 8.06 -8.78 -7.26
CA LEU A 87 6.97 -9.20 -6.37
C LEU A 87 7.51 -10.07 -5.23
N ILE A 88 7.10 -9.74 -4.01
CA ILE A 88 7.31 -10.54 -2.81
C ILE A 88 5.95 -11.15 -2.43
N VAL A 89 5.91 -12.47 -2.25
CA VAL A 89 4.71 -13.17 -1.77
C VAL A 89 4.98 -13.74 -0.39
N ARG A 90 4.04 -13.54 0.53
CA ARG A 90 4.03 -14.17 1.85
C ARG A 90 2.68 -14.82 2.09
N TYR A 91 2.69 -16.01 2.67
CA TYR A 91 1.48 -16.82 2.80
C TYR A 91 0.92 -16.73 4.21
N VAL A 92 -0.41 -16.56 4.32
CA VAL A 92 -1.11 -16.69 5.60
C VAL A 92 -0.92 -18.09 6.18
N GLN A 93 -0.80 -19.11 5.32
CA GLN A 93 -0.51 -20.47 5.72
C GLN A 93 0.77 -20.57 6.56
N ASP A 94 1.84 -19.86 6.19
CA ASP A 94 3.10 -19.87 6.96
C ASP A 94 2.90 -19.37 8.40
N SER A 95 2.08 -18.33 8.58
CA SER A 95 1.76 -17.81 9.93
C SER A 95 0.89 -18.77 10.74
N ILE A 96 0.04 -19.56 10.09
CA ILE A 96 -0.77 -20.62 10.73
C ILE A 96 0.13 -21.77 11.16
N ASP A 97 1.01 -22.24 10.27
CA ASP A 97 1.92 -23.37 10.51
C ASP A 97 2.92 -23.05 11.64
N GLN A 98 3.30 -21.77 11.79
CA GLN A 98 4.13 -21.28 12.88
C GLN A 98 3.35 -21.04 14.19
N GLY A 99 2.04 -21.25 14.22
CA GLY A 99 1.19 -21.07 15.40
C GLY A 99 0.97 -19.60 15.80
N ARG A 100 1.25 -18.64 14.91
CA ARG A 100 1.05 -17.21 15.18
C ARG A 100 -0.35 -16.72 14.81
N ALA A 101 -0.98 -17.40 13.85
CA ALA A 101 -2.36 -17.20 13.45
C ALA A 101 -3.15 -18.49 13.72
N VAL A 102 -4.42 -18.35 14.08
CA VAL A 102 -5.32 -19.49 14.25
C VAL A 102 -6.36 -19.43 13.15
N GLU A 103 -6.51 -20.53 12.42
CA GLU A 103 -7.52 -20.64 11.39
C GLU A 103 -8.93 -20.51 11.98
N GLU A 104 -9.74 -19.62 11.40
CA GLU A 104 -11.13 -19.47 11.80
C GLU A 104 -11.92 -20.72 11.40
N THR A 105 -12.92 -21.08 12.21
CA THR A 105 -13.80 -22.23 11.96
C THR A 105 -15.24 -21.77 11.80
N GLY A 106 -16.01 -22.51 11.00
CA GLY A 106 -17.43 -22.24 10.77
C GLY A 106 -17.75 -21.83 9.32
N PRO A 107 -19.05 -21.63 9.02
CA PRO A 107 -19.53 -21.39 7.65
C PRO A 107 -19.08 -20.05 7.06
N THR A 108 -18.65 -19.11 7.89
CA THR A 108 -18.18 -17.78 7.50
C THR A 108 -16.69 -17.58 7.76
N ALA A 109 -15.94 -18.67 7.97
CA ALA A 109 -14.51 -18.61 8.26
C ALA A 109 -13.77 -17.85 7.16
N SER A 110 -12.96 -16.86 7.54
CA SER A 110 -12.19 -16.06 6.60
C SER A 110 -10.74 -15.91 7.06
N ARG A 111 -9.82 -15.96 6.10
CA ARG A 111 -8.42 -15.63 6.34
C ARG A 111 -8.11 -14.13 6.22
N ASN A 112 -9.13 -13.29 5.96
CA ASN A 112 -8.95 -11.85 5.79
C ASN A 112 -8.38 -11.17 7.04
N GLY A 113 -8.88 -11.51 8.23
CA GLY A 113 -8.32 -10.99 9.48
C GLY A 113 -6.88 -11.43 9.73
N LEU A 114 -6.55 -12.66 9.32
CA LEU A 114 -5.23 -13.27 9.51
C LEU A 114 -4.13 -12.65 8.63
N GLN A 115 -4.51 -11.94 7.56
CA GLN A 115 -3.56 -11.21 6.71
C GLN A 115 -2.75 -10.18 7.51
N THR A 116 -3.33 -9.56 8.55
CA THR A 116 -2.64 -8.56 9.37
C THR A 116 -1.39 -9.13 10.03
N ILE A 117 -1.48 -10.35 10.58
CA ILE A 117 -0.38 -11.03 11.27
C ILE A 117 0.75 -11.35 10.29
N THR A 118 0.40 -11.80 9.09
CA THR A 118 1.38 -12.13 8.05
C THR A 118 2.01 -10.86 7.46
N LEU A 119 1.22 -9.79 7.28
CA LEU A 119 1.70 -8.50 6.81
C LEU A 119 2.71 -7.88 7.79
N LEU A 120 2.39 -7.84 9.08
CA LEU A 120 3.29 -7.26 10.09
C LEU A 120 4.62 -8.00 10.14
N ASP A 121 4.60 -9.33 9.99
CA ASP A 121 5.81 -10.14 9.95
C ASP A 121 6.62 -9.93 8.69
N ALA A 122 5.98 -9.90 7.53
CA ALA A 122 6.65 -9.59 6.27
C ALA A 122 7.35 -8.22 6.36
N LEU A 123 6.67 -7.20 6.91
CA LEU A 123 7.27 -5.88 7.08
C LEU A 123 8.47 -5.89 8.03
N ALA A 124 8.41 -6.67 9.12
CA ALA A 124 9.52 -6.83 10.05
C ALA A 124 10.69 -7.61 9.42
N GLU A 125 10.41 -8.72 8.73
CA GLU A 125 11.37 -9.59 8.04
C GLU A 125 12.24 -8.81 7.06
N PHE A 126 11.60 -8.03 6.18
CA PHE A 126 12.27 -7.22 5.17
C PHE A 126 12.67 -5.84 5.66
N LYS A 127 12.37 -5.50 6.92
CA LYS A 127 12.64 -4.21 7.55
C LYS A 127 12.08 -3.04 6.74
N PHE A 128 10.89 -3.22 6.19
CA PHE A 128 10.22 -2.19 5.41
C PHE A 128 9.85 -1.00 6.30
N GLU A 129 10.17 0.18 5.81
CA GLU A 129 10.06 1.45 6.52
C GLU A 129 8.79 2.21 6.16
N ALA A 130 8.27 1.96 4.96
CA ALA A 130 7.04 2.53 4.46
C ALA A 130 6.30 1.48 3.63
N ALA A 131 5.01 1.30 3.90
CA ALA A 131 4.14 0.46 3.11
C ALA A 131 3.06 1.31 2.44
N LEU A 132 3.06 1.34 1.11
CA LEU A 132 2.03 2.03 0.34
C LEU A 132 0.80 1.12 0.22
N GLY A 133 -0.38 1.62 0.61
CA GLY A 133 -1.65 0.90 0.52
C GLY A 133 -2.69 1.65 -0.30
N GLY A 134 -3.65 0.90 -0.86
CA GLY A 134 -4.71 1.41 -1.75
C GLY A 134 -5.98 1.86 -1.04
N ALA A 135 -5.92 2.06 0.28
CA ALA A 135 -7.07 2.54 1.05
C ALA A 135 -7.48 3.95 0.59
N ARG A 136 -8.78 4.18 0.48
CA ARG A 136 -9.38 5.48 0.14
C ARG A 136 -10.25 5.99 1.28
N ARG A 137 -10.40 7.31 1.36
CA ARG A 137 -11.20 7.96 2.42
C ARG A 137 -12.71 7.73 2.26
N ASP A 138 -13.17 7.47 1.03
CA ASP A 138 -14.59 7.26 0.72
C ASP A 138 -15.08 5.84 1.05
N GLU A 139 -14.18 4.87 1.18
CA GLU A 139 -14.51 3.45 1.43
C GLU A 139 -15.20 3.22 2.77
N GLU A 140 -14.75 3.90 3.84
CA GLU A 140 -15.28 3.69 5.18
C GLU A 140 -15.25 4.97 6.02
N LYS A 141 -16.31 5.22 6.79
CA LYS A 141 -16.44 6.43 7.64
C LYS A 141 -15.26 6.64 8.60
N ALA A 142 -14.64 5.55 9.07
CA ALA A 142 -13.48 5.62 9.96
C ALA A 142 -12.23 6.21 9.25
N ARG A 143 -12.14 6.06 7.92
CA ARG A 143 -11.02 6.53 7.10
C ARG A 143 -11.15 7.98 6.67
N ALA A 144 -12.28 8.64 6.92
CA ALA A 144 -12.47 10.05 6.54
C ALA A 144 -11.42 11.01 7.14
N LYS A 145 -10.78 10.63 8.25
CA LYS A 145 -9.70 11.39 8.91
C LYS A 145 -8.31 10.80 8.68
N GLU A 146 -8.17 9.79 7.81
CA GLU A 146 -6.87 9.23 7.46
C GLU A 146 -6.01 10.25 6.73
N ARG A 147 -4.73 10.21 7.06
CA ARG A 147 -3.67 11.04 6.51
C ARG A 147 -2.98 10.29 5.39
N PHE A 148 -2.35 11.00 4.45
CA PHE A 148 -1.52 10.35 3.44
C PHE A 148 -0.37 9.56 4.07
N PHE A 149 0.29 10.13 5.08
CA PHE A 149 1.37 9.53 5.84
C PHE A 149 0.89 9.19 7.25
N SER A 150 0.49 7.93 7.44
CA SER A 150 0.10 7.40 8.74
C SER A 150 1.31 6.81 9.45
N HIS A 151 1.84 7.52 10.46
CA HIS A 151 2.97 7.06 11.29
C HIS A 151 2.57 5.85 12.13
N ARG A 152 3.48 4.88 12.23
CA ARG A 152 3.37 3.66 13.02
C ARG A 152 4.57 3.53 13.93
N ASP A 153 4.31 3.17 15.19
CA ASP A 153 5.36 2.94 16.16
C ASP A 153 6.15 1.65 15.87
N ARG A 154 7.12 1.33 16.73
CA ARG A 154 7.98 0.13 16.61
C ARG A 154 7.22 -1.21 16.64
N PHE A 155 5.98 -1.21 17.11
CA PHE A 155 5.10 -2.39 17.19
C PHE A 155 4.03 -2.36 16.09
N GLY A 156 4.06 -1.37 15.19
CA GLY A 156 3.09 -1.20 14.11
C GLY A 156 1.79 -0.52 14.56
N GLN A 157 1.70 -0.01 15.79
CA GLN A 157 0.51 0.62 16.33
C GLN A 157 0.36 2.07 15.85
N TRP A 158 -0.87 2.57 15.89
CA TRP A 158 -1.21 3.93 15.52
C TRP A 158 -1.46 4.78 16.76
N ASP A 159 -0.79 5.93 16.86
CA ASP A 159 -1.00 6.92 17.93
C ASP A 159 -1.43 8.26 17.32
N PRO A 160 -2.58 8.84 17.73
CA PRO A 160 -3.04 10.14 17.25
C PRO A 160 -2.04 11.28 17.51
N LYS A 161 -1.28 11.23 18.61
CA LYS A 161 -0.32 12.28 18.99
C LYS A 161 0.92 12.31 18.10
N ASN A 162 1.28 11.17 17.52
CA ASN A 162 2.44 11.04 16.63
C ASN A 162 2.11 11.35 15.17
N GLN A 163 0.83 11.57 14.85
CA GLN A 163 0.41 11.96 13.50
C GLN A 163 0.76 13.42 13.22
N ARG A 164 1.24 13.67 12.00
CA ARG A 164 1.79 14.97 11.62
C ARG A 164 0.78 15.77 10.80
N PRO A 165 0.69 17.09 10.98
CA PRO A 165 -0.03 17.94 10.05
C PRO A 165 0.55 17.80 8.63
N GLU A 166 -0.35 17.65 7.66
CA GLU A 166 -0.02 17.61 6.23
C GLU A 166 -0.48 18.95 5.65
N LEU A 167 0.44 19.90 5.53
CA LEU A 167 0.15 21.23 5.00
C LEU A 167 0.58 21.27 3.53
N TRP A 168 -0.34 21.66 2.64
CA TRP A 168 -0.14 21.60 1.19
C TRP A 168 0.23 20.18 0.74
N SER A 169 1.34 20.03 0.01
CA SER A 169 1.93 18.75 -0.42
C SER A 169 3.28 18.53 0.26
N LEU A 170 3.43 18.98 1.51
CA LEU A 170 4.64 18.77 2.30
C LEU A 170 4.41 17.61 3.28
N TYR A 171 5.09 16.49 3.03
CA TYR A 171 4.98 15.29 3.86
C TYR A 171 6.25 15.12 4.70
N ASN A 172 6.09 14.89 5.99
CA ASN A 172 7.20 14.69 6.91
C ASN A 172 7.36 13.19 7.23
N GLY A 173 8.29 12.52 6.56
CA GLY A 173 8.63 11.11 6.74
C GLY A 173 9.73 10.83 7.77
N ARG A 174 10.23 11.83 8.51
CA ARG A 174 11.26 11.61 9.55
C ARG A 174 10.80 10.56 10.56
N LYS A 175 11.64 9.64 10.99
CA LYS A 175 11.24 8.62 11.97
C LYS A 175 12.42 8.13 12.80
N HIS A 176 12.12 7.51 13.93
CA HIS A 176 13.11 6.76 14.69
C HIS A 176 13.34 5.37 14.10
N LEU A 177 14.44 4.73 14.50
CA LEU A 177 14.73 3.36 14.09
C LEU A 177 13.64 2.41 14.62
N GLY A 178 13.15 1.54 13.75
CA GLY A 178 12.07 0.58 14.05
C GLY A 178 10.66 1.12 13.82
N GLU A 179 10.47 2.44 13.70
CA GLU A 179 9.19 3.02 13.28
C GLU A 179 9.00 2.90 11.77
N GLY A 180 7.75 3.04 11.32
CA GLY A 180 7.42 3.02 9.91
C GLY A 180 6.18 3.84 9.56
N PHE A 181 5.81 3.82 8.27
CA PHE A 181 4.62 4.50 7.77
C PHE A 181 3.71 3.57 6.98
N ARG A 182 2.41 3.85 7.06
CA ARG A 182 1.42 3.45 6.06
C ARG A 182 1.11 4.66 5.21
N ILE A 183 1.25 4.51 3.89
CA ILE A 183 1.14 5.63 2.97
C ILE A 183 0.02 5.35 1.98
N PHE A 184 -0.87 6.32 1.75
CA PHE A 184 -2.11 6.08 1.00
C PHE A 184 -2.23 7.05 -0.19
N PRO A 185 -1.54 6.80 -1.32
CA PRO A 185 -1.54 7.68 -2.49
C PRO A 185 -2.93 7.91 -3.09
N LEU A 186 -3.87 6.97 -2.88
CA LEU A 186 -5.22 7.05 -3.40
C LEU A 186 -6.22 7.73 -2.45
N SER A 187 -5.77 8.30 -1.33
CA SER A 187 -6.65 8.83 -0.27
C SER A 187 -7.81 9.72 -0.77
N ASN A 188 -7.56 10.53 -1.81
CA ASN A 188 -8.55 11.48 -2.37
C ASN A 188 -9.34 10.93 -3.57
N TRP A 189 -9.09 9.70 -4.00
CA TRP A 189 -9.79 9.06 -5.10
C TRP A 189 -11.12 8.49 -4.60
N THR A 190 -12.13 8.48 -5.46
CA THR A 190 -13.42 7.84 -5.21
C THR A 190 -13.57 6.55 -6.00
N GLU A 191 -14.61 5.76 -5.72
CA GLU A 191 -14.91 4.54 -6.47
C GLU A 191 -15.09 4.79 -7.97
N MET A 192 -15.59 5.97 -8.36
CA MET A 192 -15.80 6.35 -9.77
C MET A 192 -14.52 6.85 -10.45
N ASP A 193 -13.51 7.27 -9.67
CA ASP A 193 -12.23 7.73 -10.20
C ASP A 193 -11.27 6.56 -10.51
N ILE A 194 -11.42 5.45 -9.77
CA ILE A 194 -10.67 4.20 -9.92
C ILE A 194 -11.10 3.45 -11.18
#